data_AF-A0A7S2UK01-F1
#
_entry.id   AF-A0A7S2UK01-F1
#
_cell.length_a   1.000
_cell.length_b   1.000
_cell.length_c   1.000
_cell.angle_alpha   90.00
_cell.angle_beta   90.00
_cell.angle_gamma   90.00
#
_symmetry.space_group_name_H-M   'P 1'
#
loop_
_entity.id
_entity.type
_entity.pdbx_description
1 polymer ?
#
loop_
_entity_poly.entity_id
_entity_poly.type
_entity_poly.pdbx_seq_one_letter_code
_entity_poly.pdbx_strand_id
1 'polypeptide(L)'
;AKKHAWGACHSLALILNSGEAQRDTNTEASCAALDEMIHCVKKAQHLNDKITKTAIATLTVIPRDLWHIGSAHGGSVAYGITCCLQVLYKEKTNKDALLAKLAHDIYALLSFLLCLASDVDMFQSFCDETVTNTMISFLYGWMIEHGCEASIFENVSLALQTRILRDKYEVSIIQKFSSRALHEQRRELSPNTHIQEHETSLQIENEEDEL
;
A
#
# COMPACT_ATOMS: atom_id res chain seq x y z
N ALA A 1 -9.45 -18.80 -23.44
CA ALA A 1 -9.46 -17.67 -22.48
C ALA A 1 -8.22 -17.66 -21.57
N LYS A 2 -8.05 -18.59 -20.62
CA LYS A 2 -6.96 -18.54 -19.61
C LYS A 2 -5.53 -18.42 -20.17
N LYS A 3 -5.19 -19.18 -21.23
CA LYS A 3 -3.87 -19.10 -21.90
C LYS A 3 -3.61 -17.74 -22.55
N HIS A 4 -4.65 -17.11 -23.11
CA HIS A 4 -4.53 -15.79 -23.74
C HIS A 4 -4.39 -14.67 -22.69
N ALA A 5 -5.11 -14.75 -21.57
CA ALA A 5 -4.96 -13.79 -20.47
C ALA A 5 -3.55 -13.84 -19.85
N TRP A 6 -3.01 -15.04 -19.61
CA TRP A 6 -1.64 -15.20 -19.14
C TRP A 6 -0.60 -14.66 -20.15
N GLY A 7 -0.76 -15.02 -21.43
CA GLY A 7 0.09 -14.50 -22.50
C GLY A 7 0.02 -12.98 -22.61
N ALA A 8 -1.16 -12.38 -22.45
CA ALA A 8 -1.34 -10.93 -22.47
C ALA A 8 -0.60 -10.23 -21.33
N CYS A 9 -0.71 -10.69 -20.08
CA CYS A 9 0.04 -10.10 -18.95
C CYS A 9 1.56 -10.16 -19.16
N HIS A 10 2.05 -11.26 -19.74
CA HIS A 10 3.47 -11.43 -20.03
C HIS A 10 3.93 -10.52 -21.19
N SER A 11 3.16 -10.47 -22.28
CA SER A 11 3.46 -9.59 -23.43
C SER A 11 3.37 -8.11 -23.06
N LEU A 12 2.39 -7.72 -22.23
CA LEU A 12 2.28 -6.36 -21.72
C LEU A 12 3.50 -5.97 -20.89
N ALA A 13 4.08 -6.89 -20.11
CA ALA A 13 5.33 -6.63 -19.40
C ALA A 13 6.46 -6.25 -20.36
N LEU A 14 6.59 -6.95 -21.48
CA LEU A 14 7.63 -6.67 -22.48
C LEU A 14 7.38 -5.35 -23.21
N ILE A 15 6.12 -5.06 -23.54
CA ILE A 15 5.73 -3.84 -24.24
C ILE A 15 5.90 -2.61 -23.34
N LEU A 16 5.39 -2.65 -22.11
CA LEU A 16 5.44 -1.50 -21.20
C LEU A 16 6.86 -1.20 -20.67
N ASN A 17 7.75 -2.19 -20.73
CA ASN A 17 9.17 -2.02 -20.39
C ASN A 17 10.06 -1.66 -21.57
N SER A 18 9.57 -1.72 -22.81
CA SER A 18 10.38 -1.29 -23.96
C SER A 18 10.35 0.24 -24.02
N GLY A 19 11.53 0.87 -24.06
CA GLY A 19 11.65 2.34 -24.17
C GLY A 19 11.15 2.92 -25.50
N GLU A 20 10.64 2.08 -26.40
CA GLU A 20 9.95 2.43 -27.66
C GLU A 20 8.42 2.55 -27.50
N ALA A 21 7.82 1.78 -26.57
CA ALA A 21 6.66 2.30 -25.84
C ALA A 21 7.12 3.54 -25.04
N GLN A 22 6.39 4.22 -24.17
CA GLN A 22 6.81 5.53 -23.60
C GLN A 22 6.99 6.70 -24.62
N ARG A 23 7.60 6.52 -25.81
CA ARG A 23 7.83 7.59 -26.80
C ARG A 23 6.69 7.74 -27.81
N ASP A 24 6.13 6.63 -28.30
CA ASP A 24 5.10 6.63 -29.36
C ASP A 24 3.80 5.90 -28.97
N THR A 25 3.73 5.38 -27.75
CA THR A 25 2.63 4.51 -27.33
C THR A 25 1.49 5.32 -26.71
N ASN A 26 0.26 5.07 -27.18
CA ASN A 26 -0.95 5.71 -26.67
C ASN A 26 -1.03 5.60 -25.13
N THR A 27 -0.88 6.74 -24.45
CA THR A 27 -0.92 6.87 -23.00
C THR A 27 -2.19 6.25 -22.42
N GLU A 28 -3.34 6.48 -23.05
CA GLU A 28 -4.63 5.93 -22.62
C GLU A 28 -4.63 4.40 -22.64
N ALA A 29 -4.08 3.80 -23.71
CA ALA A 29 -3.99 2.35 -23.81
C ALA A 29 -3.03 1.74 -22.77
N SER A 30 -1.95 2.44 -22.45
CA SER A 30 -0.98 2.00 -21.44
C SER A 30 -1.57 2.08 -20.03
N CYS A 31 -2.30 3.15 -19.71
CA CYS A 31 -3.03 3.29 -18.46
C CYS A 31 -4.14 2.24 -18.34
N ALA A 32 -4.92 2.00 -19.40
CA ALA A 32 -5.94 0.96 -19.41
C ALA A 32 -5.35 -0.44 -19.18
N ALA A 33 -4.19 -0.74 -19.78
CA ALA A 33 -3.49 -2.00 -19.55
C ALA A 33 -3.00 -2.12 -18.09
N LEU A 34 -2.49 -1.02 -17.51
CA LEU A 34 -2.09 -0.95 -16.11
C LEU A 34 -3.27 -1.25 -15.17
N ASP A 35 -4.40 -0.58 -15.39
CA ASP A 35 -5.62 -0.76 -14.60
C ASP A 35 -6.19 -2.17 -14.72
N GLU A 36 -6.13 -2.77 -15.90
CA GLU A 36 -6.58 -4.16 -16.12
C GLU A 36 -5.68 -5.17 -15.38
N MET A 37 -4.36 -4.91 -15.31
CA MET A 37 -3.47 -5.73 -14.49
C MET A 37 -3.77 -5.57 -13.00
N ILE A 38 -4.05 -4.36 -12.52
CA ILE A 38 -4.50 -4.14 -11.13
C ILE A 38 -5.83 -4.86 -10.89
N HIS A 39 -6.74 -4.85 -11.87
CA HIS A 39 -8.01 -5.59 -11.80
C HIS A 39 -7.80 -7.11 -11.69
N CYS A 40 -6.82 -7.66 -12.41
CA CYS A 40 -6.44 -9.07 -12.28
C CYS A 40 -5.96 -9.42 -10.86
N VAL A 41 -5.26 -8.49 -10.19
CA VAL A 41 -4.87 -8.66 -8.77
C VAL A 41 -6.11 -8.60 -7.87
N LYS A 42 -6.99 -7.63 -8.08
CA LYS A 42 -8.24 -7.48 -7.30
C LYS A 42 -9.13 -8.73 -7.37
N LYS A 43 -9.11 -9.42 -8.51
CA LYS A 43 -9.88 -10.64 -8.79
C LYS A 43 -9.11 -11.94 -8.53
N ALA A 44 -7.99 -11.90 -7.80
CA ALA A 44 -7.14 -13.06 -7.54
C ALA A 44 -7.88 -14.35 -7.16
N GLN A 45 -8.90 -14.24 -6.29
CA GLN A 45 -9.70 -15.39 -5.81
C GLN A 45 -10.55 -16.06 -6.92
N HIS A 46 -10.81 -15.36 -8.01
CA HIS A 46 -11.65 -15.83 -9.12
C HIS A 46 -10.83 -16.13 -10.39
N LEU A 47 -9.54 -15.81 -10.39
CA LEU A 47 -8.65 -16.01 -11.52
C LEU A 47 -7.70 -17.18 -11.27
N ASN A 48 -7.04 -17.62 -12.34
CA ASN A 48 -5.97 -18.60 -12.20
C ASN A 48 -4.74 -17.93 -11.56
N ASP A 49 -4.12 -18.63 -10.61
CA ASP A 49 -2.92 -18.19 -9.88
C ASP A 49 -1.80 -17.66 -10.78
N LYS A 50 -1.55 -18.30 -11.93
CA LYS A 50 -0.51 -17.85 -12.87
C LYS A 50 -0.83 -16.49 -13.48
N ILE A 51 -2.10 -16.20 -13.75
CA ILE A 51 -2.51 -14.90 -14.30
C ILE A 51 -2.23 -13.82 -13.25
N THR A 52 -2.70 -14.02 -12.01
CA THR A 52 -2.47 -13.06 -10.93
C THR A 52 -1.00 -12.88 -10.60
N LYS A 53 -0.22 -13.96 -10.50
CA LYS A 53 1.24 -13.87 -10.28
C LYS A 53 1.94 -13.12 -11.40
N THR A 54 1.57 -13.38 -12.65
CA THR A 54 2.15 -12.67 -13.79
C THR A 54 1.75 -11.21 -13.76
N ALA A 55 0.50 -10.87 -13.44
CA ALA A 55 0.07 -9.48 -13.30
C ALA A 55 0.84 -8.75 -12.19
N ILE A 56 0.99 -9.34 -11.00
CA ILE A 56 1.78 -8.74 -9.91
C ILE A 56 3.24 -8.56 -10.34
N ALA A 57 3.86 -9.61 -10.89
CA ALA A 57 5.23 -9.55 -11.37
C ALA A 57 5.42 -8.45 -12.42
N THR A 58 4.49 -8.31 -13.37
CA THR A 58 4.51 -7.24 -14.35
C THR A 58 4.40 -5.87 -13.67
N LEU A 59 3.41 -5.68 -12.79
CA LEU A 59 3.20 -4.41 -12.07
C LEU A 59 4.43 -3.96 -11.28
N THR A 60 5.18 -4.90 -10.69
CA THR A 60 6.39 -4.61 -9.90
C THR A 60 7.60 -4.18 -10.74
N VAL A 61 7.63 -4.50 -12.04
CA VAL A 61 8.77 -4.17 -12.91
C VAL A 61 8.48 -3.01 -13.87
N ILE A 62 7.23 -2.53 -13.93
CA ILE A 62 6.85 -1.39 -14.77
C ILE A 62 7.64 -0.13 -14.36
N PRO A 63 8.09 0.70 -15.33
CA PRO A 63 8.86 1.91 -15.02
C PRO A 63 8.03 2.90 -14.20
N ARG A 64 8.69 3.58 -13.24
CA ARG A 64 8.03 4.56 -12.35
C ARG A 64 7.32 5.67 -13.12
N ASP A 65 7.89 6.11 -14.24
CA ASP A 65 7.27 7.15 -15.09
C ASP A 65 5.88 6.75 -15.58
N LEU A 66 5.67 5.47 -15.91
CA LEU A 66 4.36 4.99 -16.33
C LEU A 66 3.35 5.00 -15.17
N TRP A 67 3.79 4.69 -13.95
CA TRP A 67 2.95 4.83 -12.75
C TRP A 67 2.57 6.30 -12.50
N HIS A 68 3.51 7.24 -12.66
CA HIS A 68 3.21 8.66 -12.54
C HIS A 68 2.22 9.15 -13.60
N ILE A 69 2.38 8.71 -14.86
CA ILE A 69 1.43 8.99 -15.93
C ILE A 69 0.04 8.42 -15.60
N GLY A 70 -0.02 7.17 -15.11
CA GLY A 70 -1.26 6.51 -14.69
C GLY A 70 -1.94 7.20 -13.52
N SER A 71 -1.18 7.65 -12.51
CA SER A 71 -1.68 8.52 -11.44
C SER A 71 -2.37 9.76 -12.00
N ALA A 72 -1.68 10.49 -12.89
CA ALA A 72 -2.18 11.75 -13.41
C ALA A 72 -3.43 11.59 -14.30
N HIS A 73 -3.55 10.49 -15.04
CA HIS A 73 -4.64 10.29 -16.01
C HIS A 73 -5.85 9.50 -15.48
N GLY A 74 -5.67 8.69 -14.44
CA GLY A 74 -6.74 7.80 -13.96
C GLY A 74 -6.63 7.37 -12.51
N GLY A 75 -5.66 7.88 -11.75
CA GLY A 75 -5.45 7.47 -10.36
C GLY A 75 -4.99 6.02 -10.22
N SER A 76 -4.22 5.48 -11.18
CA SER A 76 -3.80 4.07 -11.15
C SER A 76 -3.00 3.70 -9.90
N VAL A 77 -2.20 4.62 -9.34
CA VAL A 77 -1.51 4.39 -8.05
C VAL A 77 -2.52 4.25 -6.93
N ALA A 78 -3.49 5.17 -6.82
CA ALA A 78 -4.56 5.10 -5.84
C ALA A 78 -5.37 3.80 -5.96
N TYR A 79 -5.72 3.40 -7.19
CA TYR A 79 -6.42 2.16 -7.47
C TYR A 79 -5.58 0.93 -7.08
N GLY A 80 -4.27 0.96 -7.35
CA GLY A 80 -3.31 -0.06 -6.96
C GLY A 80 -3.22 -0.22 -5.44
N ILE A 81 -3.13 0.88 -4.69
CA ILE A 81 -3.11 0.87 -3.22
C ILE A 81 -4.40 0.27 -2.67
N THR A 82 -5.55 0.75 -3.13
CA THR A 82 -6.86 0.22 -2.73
C THR A 82 -6.96 -1.28 -3.00
N CYS A 83 -6.52 -1.72 -4.18
CA CYS A 83 -6.50 -3.13 -4.56
C CYS A 83 -5.63 -3.96 -3.61
N CYS A 84 -4.38 -3.55 -3.39
CA CYS A 84 -3.47 -4.26 -2.50
C CYS A 84 -4.03 -4.34 -1.08
N LEU A 85 -4.56 -3.23 -0.56
CA LEU A 85 -5.13 -3.17 0.79
C LEU A 85 -6.33 -4.11 0.94
N GLN A 86 -7.23 -4.15 -0.05
CA GLN A 86 -8.36 -5.09 -0.06
C GLN A 86 -7.92 -6.54 -0.04
N VAL A 87 -6.95 -6.90 -0.89
CA VAL A 87 -6.50 -8.29 -1.01
C VAL A 87 -5.79 -8.74 0.27
N LEU A 88 -4.88 -7.92 0.80
CA LEU A 88 -4.14 -8.23 2.03
C LEU A 88 -5.04 -8.26 3.26
N TYR A 89 -6.01 -7.34 3.36
CA TYR A 89 -6.97 -7.36 4.46
C TYR A 89 -7.87 -8.60 4.41
N LYS A 90 -8.31 -9.01 3.21
CA LYS A 90 -9.05 -10.26 3.01
C LYS A 90 -8.24 -11.50 3.36
N GLU A 91 -6.95 -11.52 3.00
CA GLU A 91 -6.03 -12.59 3.37
C GLU A 91 -5.97 -12.73 4.90
N LYS A 92 -5.72 -11.63 5.60
CA LYS A 92 -5.63 -11.60 7.08
C LYS A 92 -6.91 -12.05 7.77
N THR A 93 -8.07 -11.67 7.24
CA THR A 93 -9.39 -11.94 7.87
C THR A 93 -9.96 -13.31 7.50
N ASN A 94 -9.83 -13.74 6.26
CA ASN A 94 -10.44 -14.97 5.76
C ASN A 94 -9.47 -16.16 5.73
N LYS A 95 -8.16 -15.94 5.99
CA LYS A 95 -7.11 -16.97 5.95
C LYS A 95 -7.11 -17.78 4.63
N ASP A 96 -7.35 -17.08 3.52
CA ASP A 96 -7.43 -17.70 2.20
C ASP A 96 -6.04 -18.17 1.74
N ALA A 97 -5.89 -19.49 1.54
CA ALA A 97 -4.61 -20.10 1.20
C ALA A 97 -4.04 -19.68 -0.16
N LEU A 98 -4.88 -19.24 -1.11
CA LEU A 98 -4.40 -18.69 -2.38
C LEU A 98 -3.85 -17.28 -2.15
N LEU A 99 -4.57 -16.45 -1.39
CA LEU A 99 -4.09 -15.10 -1.08
C LEU A 99 -2.81 -15.13 -0.23
N ALA A 100 -2.69 -16.05 0.71
CA ALA A 100 -1.47 -16.24 1.50
C ALA A 100 -0.24 -16.51 0.62
N LYS A 101 -0.40 -17.26 -0.48
CA LYS A 101 0.68 -17.52 -1.45
C LYS A 101 1.08 -16.30 -2.29
N LEU A 102 0.21 -15.30 -2.35
CA LEU A 102 0.42 -14.06 -3.10
C LEU A 102 0.76 -12.88 -2.17
N ALA A 103 0.55 -13.03 -0.86
CA ALA A 103 0.65 -11.94 0.11
C ALA A 103 2.03 -11.29 0.07
N HIS A 104 3.11 -12.07 -0.02
CA HIS A 104 4.46 -11.54 -0.12
C HIS A 104 4.65 -10.62 -1.35
N ASP A 105 4.20 -11.08 -2.54
CA ASP A 105 4.31 -10.30 -3.78
C ASP A 105 3.44 -9.04 -3.72
N ILE A 106 2.26 -9.13 -3.10
CA ILE A 106 1.34 -7.99 -2.93
C ILE A 106 1.86 -7.00 -1.89
N TYR A 107 2.54 -7.46 -0.83
CA TYR A 107 3.22 -6.58 0.12
C TYR A 107 4.34 -5.78 -0.55
N ALA A 108 5.14 -6.43 -1.40
CA ALA A 108 6.16 -5.75 -2.18
C ALA A 108 5.56 -4.68 -3.11
N LEU A 109 4.47 -5.03 -3.81
CA LEU A 109 3.75 -4.07 -4.65
C LEU A 109 3.15 -2.92 -3.83
N LEU A 110 2.51 -3.19 -2.69
CA LEU A 110 1.97 -2.16 -1.81
C LEU A 110 3.09 -1.21 -1.34
N SER A 111 4.21 -1.75 -0.87
CA SER A 111 5.35 -0.94 -0.42
C SER A 111 5.84 -0.02 -1.54
N PHE A 112 6.00 -0.55 -2.75
CA PHE A 112 6.40 0.22 -3.92
C PHE A 112 5.41 1.34 -4.24
N LEU A 113 4.11 1.05 -4.22
CA LEU A 113 3.06 2.03 -4.51
C LEU A 113 2.98 3.12 -3.44
N LEU A 114 3.13 2.77 -2.16
CA LEU A 114 3.15 3.74 -1.07
C LEU A 114 4.34 4.70 -1.17
N CYS A 115 5.49 4.22 -1.63
CA CYS A 115 6.65 5.07 -1.91
C CYS A 115 6.47 5.99 -3.12
N LEU A 116 5.59 5.62 -4.08
CA LEU A 116 5.30 6.45 -5.25
C LEU A 116 4.17 7.46 -5.02
N ALA A 117 3.26 7.15 -4.11
CA ALA A 117 2.02 7.87 -3.95
C ALA A 117 2.21 9.28 -3.37
N SER A 118 1.53 10.23 -4.00
CA SER A 118 1.28 11.56 -3.43
C SER A 118 0.17 11.51 -2.37
N ASP A 119 0.01 12.58 -1.61
CA ASP A 119 -1.14 12.79 -0.73
C ASP A 119 -2.47 12.75 -1.50
N VAL A 120 -2.50 13.19 -2.76
CA VAL A 120 -3.67 13.10 -3.65
C VAL A 120 -4.01 11.65 -3.98
N ASP A 121 -3.01 10.80 -4.26
CA ASP A 121 -3.24 9.37 -4.53
C ASP A 121 -3.76 8.65 -3.29
N MET A 122 -3.18 8.96 -2.12
CA MET A 122 -3.67 8.45 -0.83
C MET A 122 -5.11 8.88 -0.58
N PHE A 123 -5.42 10.16 -0.81
CA PHE A 123 -6.77 10.69 -0.67
C PHE A 123 -7.77 9.95 -1.57
N GLN A 124 -7.45 9.78 -2.85
CA GLN A 124 -8.30 9.06 -3.80
C GLN A 124 -8.48 7.60 -3.38
N SER A 125 -7.41 6.93 -2.94
CA SER A 125 -7.47 5.54 -2.48
C SER A 125 -8.42 5.39 -1.29
N PHE A 126 -8.27 6.26 -0.29
CA PHE A 126 -9.08 6.21 0.93
C PHE A 126 -10.48 6.81 0.75
N CYS A 127 -10.76 7.52 -0.34
CA CYS A 127 -12.12 7.91 -0.67
C CYS A 127 -12.97 6.72 -1.11
N ASP A 128 -12.37 5.66 -1.68
CA ASP A 128 -13.08 4.46 -2.12
C ASP A 128 -13.95 3.89 -0.99
N GLU A 129 -15.23 3.66 -1.28
CA GLU A 129 -16.25 3.23 -0.31
C GLU A 129 -15.93 1.89 0.35
N THR A 130 -15.13 1.06 -0.32
CA THR A 130 -14.72 -0.23 0.21
C THR A 130 -13.63 -0.14 1.26
N VAL A 131 -12.93 1.01 1.37
CA VAL A 131 -11.84 1.22 2.32
C VAL A 131 -12.41 1.70 3.66
N THR A 132 -12.32 0.83 4.66
CA THR A 132 -12.92 1.02 5.99
C THR A 132 -11.89 1.44 7.06
N ASN A 133 -12.37 1.91 8.22
CA ASN A 133 -11.52 2.24 9.38
C ASN A 133 -10.61 1.07 9.79
N THR A 134 -11.10 -0.16 9.72
CA THR A 134 -10.31 -1.36 10.07
C THR A 134 -9.22 -1.64 9.04
N MET A 135 -9.46 -1.38 7.77
CA MET A 135 -8.44 -1.50 6.72
C MET A 135 -7.34 -0.45 6.87
N ILE A 136 -7.70 0.80 7.20
CA ILE A 136 -6.71 1.85 7.48
C ILE A 136 -5.92 1.54 8.77
N SER A 137 -6.58 1.01 9.79
CA SER A 137 -5.90 0.54 11.01
C SER A 137 -4.96 -0.63 10.73
N PHE A 138 -5.36 -1.53 9.83
CA PHE A 138 -4.49 -2.61 9.35
C PHE A 138 -3.28 -2.06 8.60
N LEU A 139 -3.48 -1.10 7.69
CA LEU A 139 -2.39 -0.42 6.97
C LEU A 139 -1.40 0.22 7.94
N TYR A 140 -1.88 0.92 8.97
CA TYR A 140 -1.04 1.52 10.00
C TYR A 140 -0.12 0.50 10.68
N GLY A 141 -0.71 -0.61 11.16
CA GLY A 141 0.05 -1.69 11.79
C GLY A 141 1.06 -2.31 10.83
N TRP A 142 0.65 -2.56 9.60
CA TRP A 142 1.52 -3.10 8.55
C TRP A 142 2.71 -2.18 8.26
N MET A 143 2.50 -0.87 8.13
CA MET A 143 3.57 0.11 7.87
C MET A 143 4.58 0.18 9.02
N ILE A 144 4.14 -0.01 10.26
CA ILE A 144 5.04 -0.10 11.43
C ILE A 144 5.87 -1.38 11.36
N GLU A 145 5.22 -2.52 11.13
CA GLU A 145 5.89 -3.83 11.06
C GLU A 145 6.94 -3.89 9.95
N HIS A 146 6.71 -3.18 8.83
CA HIS A 146 7.60 -3.16 7.67
C HIS A 146 8.56 -1.96 7.64
N GLY A 147 8.53 -1.10 8.66
CA GLY A 147 9.50 -0.01 8.82
C GLY A 147 9.42 1.07 7.73
N CYS A 148 8.23 1.51 7.36
CA CYS A 148 8.06 2.59 6.37
C CYS A 148 8.71 3.92 6.81
N GLU A 149 9.14 4.71 5.83
CA GLU A 149 9.72 6.05 6.02
C GLU A 149 8.70 7.05 6.59
N ALA A 150 9.21 8.08 7.28
CA ALA A 150 8.39 9.15 7.86
C ALA A 150 7.50 9.85 6.81
N SER A 151 8.04 10.07 5.61
CA SER A 151 7.36 10.70 4.46
C SER A 151 6.07 9.99 4.06
N ILE A 152 6.05 8.65 4.14
CA ILE A 152 4.87 7.85 3.77
C ILE A 152 3.77 8.02 4.84
N PHE A 153 4.15 7.99 6.13
CA PHE A 153 3.21 8.27 7.22
C PHE A 153 2.64 9.70 7.14
N GLU A 154 3.47 10.67 6.73
CA GLU A 154 3.06 12.05 6.53
C GLU A 154 2.04 12.18 5.39
N ASN A 155 2.31 11.58 4.21
CA ASN A 155 1.38 11.60 3.07
C ASN A 155 0.02 10.99 3.43
N VAL A 156 0.02 9.85 4.15
CA VAL A 156 -1.22 9.23 4.63
C VAL A 156 -1.94 10.14 5.63
N SER A 157 -1.21 10.75 6.57
CA SER A 157 -1.76 11.69 7.54
C SER A 157 -2.41 12.89 6.86
N LEU A 158 -1.72 13.52 5.90
CA LEU A 158 -2.23 14.68 5.15
C LEU A 158 -3.52 14.34 4.40
N ALA A 159 -3.53 13.20 3.70
CA ALA A 159 -4.72 12.73 3.00
C ALA A 159 -5.90 12.54 3.96
N LEU A 160 -5.70 11.85 5.09
CA LEU A 160 -6.75 11.60 6.08
C LEU A 160 -7.27 12.87 6.76
N GLN A 161 -6.46 13.92 6.84
CA GLN A 161 -6.86 15.21 7.42
C GLN A 161 -7.74 16.06 6.51
N THR A 162 -7.87 15.71 5.22
CA THR A 162 -8.81 16.37 4.30
C THR A 162 -10.23 16.30 4.85
N ARG A 163 -11.04 17.33 4.62
CA ARG A 163 -12.38 17.44 5.22
C ARG A 163 -13.24 16.20 4.97
N ILE A 164 -13.23 15.68 3.75
CA ILE A 164 -14.05 14.52 3.35
C ILE A 164 -13.63 13.27 4.14
N LEU A 165 -12.32 13.00 4.25
CA LEU A 165 -11.83 11.81 4.93
C LEU A 165 -11.85 11.94 6.45
N ARG A 166 -11.71 13.16 6.98
CA ARG A 166 -11.83 13.45 8.41
C ARG A 166 -13.22 13.11 8.95
N ASP A 167 -14.25 13.31 8.14
CA ASP A 167 -15.63 12.95 8.51
C ASP A 167 -15.90 11.45 8.33
N LYS A 168 -15.12 10.76 7.48
CA LYS A 168 -15.25 9.31 7.19
C LYS A 168 -14.53 8.41 8.21
N TYR A 169 -13.35 8.84 8.67
CA TYR A 169 -12.47 8.04 9.51
C TYR A 169 -12.41 8.54 10.95
N GLU A 170 -12.14 7.63 11.88
CA GLU A 170 -11.99 7.97 13.29
C GLU A 170 -10.80 8.90 13.52
N VAL A 171 -11.02 9.97 14.29
CA VAL A 171 -9.98 10.96 14.64
C VAL A 171 -8.75 10.29 15.26
N SER A 172 -8.95 9.22 16.03
CA SER A 172 -7.88 8.43 16.66
C SER A 172 -6.91 7.82 15.63
N ILE A 173 -7.40 7.37 14.48
CA ILE A 173 -6.59 6.81 13.40
C ILE A 173 -5.75 7.91 12.75
N ILE A 174 -6.36 9.07 12.48
CA ILE A 174 -5.67 10.21 11.89
C ILE A 174 -4.50 10.65 12.78
N GLN A 175 -4.77 10.78 14.08
CA GLN A 175 -3.75 11.13 15.08
C GLN A 175 -2.60 10.11 15.16
N LYS A 176 -2.89 8.81 15.02
CA LYS A 176 -1.85 7.76 14.98
C LYS A 176 -0.88 7.95 13.83
N PHE A 177 -1.37 8.23 12.62
CA PHE A 177 -0.51 8.50 11.46
C PHE A 177 0.31 9.78 11.65
N SER A 178 -0.32 10.88 12.06
CA SER A 178 0.38 12.14 12.32
C SER A 178 1.47 12.00 13.39
N SER A 179 1.16 11.33 14.49
CA SER A 179 2.11 11.08 15.59
C SER A 179 3.28 10.19 15.13
N ARG A 180 2.99 9.17 14.32
CA ARG A 180 4.02 8.26 13.81
C ARG A 180 4.94 8.95 12.80
N ALA A 181 4.42 9.80 11.93
CA ALA A 181 5.23 10.59 11.01
C ALA A 181 6.29 11.43 11.76
N LEU A 182 5.87 12.14 12.82
CA LEU A 182 6.78 12.91 13.68
C LEU A 182 7.80 12.03 14.42
N HIS A 183 7.36 10.86 14.89
CA HIS A 183 8.26 9.90 15.53
C HIS A 183 9.35 9.42 14.57
N GLU A 184 8.98 8.98 13.37
CA GLU A 184 9.94 8.46 12.39
C GLU A 184 10.86 9.56 11.86
N GLN A 185 10.35 10.78 11.67
CA GLN A 185 11.18 11.92 11.29
C GLN A 185 12.29 12.17 12.32
N ARG A 186 11.98 12.10 13.62
CA ARG A 186 13.00 12.23 14.69
C ARG A 186 13.99 11.08 14.68
N ARG A 187 13.53 9.86 14.41
CA ARG A 187 14.37 8.67 14.29
C ARG A 187 15.36 8.78 13.13
N GLU A 188 14.89 9.24 11.97
CA GLU A 188 15.71 9.45 10.77
C GLU A 188 16.74 10.57 10.95
N LEU A 189 16.40 11.64 11.66
CA LEU A 189 17.29 12.76 11.95
C LEU A 189 18.30 12.49 13.08
N SER A 190 18.14 11.41 13.84
CA SER A 190 19.02 11.04 14.94
C SER A 190 19.93 9.89 14.51
N PRO A 191 21.19 10.12 14.10
CA PRO A 191 22.00 9.06 13.49
C PRO A 191 22.45 7.95 14.44
N ASN A 192 22.09 7.97 15.73
CA ASN A 192 22.46 6.94 16.70
C ASN A 192 21.63 7.03 17.99
N THR A 193 20.65 6.14 18.14
CA THR A 193 20.23 5.68 19.48
C THR A 193 19.66 4.27 19.37
N HIS A 194 20.55 3.29 19.24
CA HIS A 194 20.25 1.91 19.61
C HIS A 194 20.23 1.86 21.15
N ILE A 195 19.16 2.35 21.77
CA ILE A 195 18.88 2.08 23.19
C ILE A 195 17.77 1.04 23.20
N GLN A 196 18.16 -0.17 23.59
CA GLN A 196 17.25 -1.18 24.10
C GLN A 196 16.44 -0.56 25.24
N GLU A 197 15.18 -0.22 25.01
CA GLU A 197 14.22 -0.11 26.10
C GLU A 197 13.66 -1.50 26.37
N HIS A 198 14.52 -2.35 26.94
CA HIS A 198 14.09 -3.50 27.71
C HIS A 198 14.00 -3.03 29.17
N GLU A 199 12.81 -3.17 29.75
CA GLU A 199 12.55 -3.27 31.18
C GLU A 199 12.95 -2.08 32.07
N THR A 200 11.96 -1.23 32.35
CA THR A 200 11.77 -0.76 33.73
C THR A 200 10.28 -0.83 34.07
N SER A 201 9.81 -2.05 34.28
CA SER A 201 8.58 -2.35 34.99
C SER A 201 8.95 -3.00 36.32
N LEU A 202 9.27 -2.19 37.32
CA LEU A 202 9.27 -2.59 38.73
C LEU A 202 8.77 -1.37 39.51
N GLN A 203 7.45 -1.32 39.71
CA GLN A 203 6.77 -1.71 40.95
C GLN A 203 6.78 -0.57 41.97
N ILE A 204 5.68 0.18 41.91
CA ILE A 204 5.15 0.97 43.02
C ILE A 204 4.61 -0.06 44.02
N GLU A 205 5.35 -0.33 45.08
CA GLU A 205 4.77 -0.84 46.32
C GLU A 205 5.00 0.19 47.41
N ASN A 206 3.92 0.91 47.71
CA ASN A 206 3.72 1.56 48.99
C ASN A 206 3.65 0.45 50.03
N GLU A 207 4.63 0.37 50.93
CA GLU A 207 4.40 -0.22 52.25
C GLU A 207 4.27 0.91 53.26
N GLU A 208 3.05 1.01 53.75
CA GLU A 208 2.61 1.79 54.90
C GLU A 208 3.30 1.31 56.18
N ASP A 209 3.44 2.27 57.09
CA ASP A 209 3.49 2.16 58.55
C ASP A 209 3.39 0.75 59.18
N GLU A 210 4.38 0.38 60.00
CA GLU A 210 4.12 -0.14 61.35
C GLU A 210 5.38 -0.06 62.25
N LEU A 211 5.27 0.80 63.28
CA LEU A 211 5.98 0.86 64.59
C LEU A 211 7.44 1.35 64.69
#